data_AF-A0A9P4K918-F1
#
_entry.id   AF-A0A9P4K918-F1
#
_cell.length_a   1.000
_cell.length_b   1.000
_cell.length_c   1.000
_cell.angle_alpha   90.00
_cell.angle_beta   90.00
_cell.angle_gamma   90.00
#
_symmetry.space_group_name_H-M   'P 1'
#
loop_
_entity.id
_entity.type
_entity.pdbx_description
1 polymer ?
#
loop_
_entity_poly.entity_id
_entity_poly.type
_entity_poly.pdbx_seq_one_letter_code
_entity_poly.pdbx_strand_id
1 'polypeptide(L)'
;MPLPQSTNAPTASGKDCAICKEPLLVPSSNNGQPSYVIDDVEFRCKHHFHWSCILEHSISSHDARNRCALCRQSVLDSQGEFIVKVRNEG
;
A
#
# COMPACT_ATOMS: atom_id res chain seq x y z
N MET A 1 -9.61 4.26 39.50
CA MET A 1 -9.96 3.09 38.67
C MET A 1 -9.31 3.30 37.31
N PRO A 2 -8.34 2.49 36.87
CA PRO A 2 -7.81 2.60 35.51
C PRO A 2 -8.73 1.91 34.50
N LEU A 3 -8.96 2.55 33.35
CA LEU A 3 -9.76 2.04 32.23
C LEU A 3 -9.14 0.76 31.64
N PRO A 4 -9.95 -0.18 31.12
CA PRO A 4 -9.44 -1.39 30.49
C PRO A 4 -8.65 -1.05 29.22
N GLN A 5 -7.45 -1.61 29.14
CA GLN A 5 -6.64 -1.66 27.92
C GLN A 5 -7.49 -2.26 26.80
N SER A 6 -7.75 -1.50 25.74
CA SER A 6 -8.34 -2.03 24.52
C SER A 6 -7.33 -2.91 23.82
N THR A 7 -7.30 -4.18 24.23
CA THR A 7 -6.69 -5.27 23.51
C THR A 7 -7.58 -5.58 22.32
N ASN A 8 -7.25 -5.06 21.15
CA ASN A 8 -7.58 -5.62 19.83
C ASN A 8 -6.84 -4.81 18.77
N ALA A 9 -5.51 -4.87 18.78
CA ALA A 9 -4.77 -4.64 17.55
C ALA A 9 -4.99 -5.90 16.70
N PRO A 10 -5.61 -5.81 15.51
CA PRO A 10 -5.50 -6.89 14.55
C PRO A 10 -4.01 -7.06 14.32
N THR A 11 -3.50 -8.25 14.62
CA THR A 11 -2.16 -8.67 14.28
C THR A 11 -2.12 -8.83 12.76
N ALA A 12 -2.20 -7.71 12.04
CA ALA A 12 -2.14 -7.65 10.60
C ALA A 12 -0.71 -7.99 10.21
N SER A 13 -0.48 -9.25 9.88
CA SER A 13 0.79 -9.71 9.34
C SER A 13 1.06 -8.99 8.02
N GLY A 14 1.75 -7.84 8.12
CA GLY A 14 2.97 -7.63 7.37
C GLY A 14 2.88 -6.99 5.99
N LYS A 15 2.00 -6.01 5.75
CA LYS A 15 2.11 -5.15 4.56
C LYS A 15 1.70 -3.72 4.85
N ASP A 16 2.62 -2.95 5.42
CA ASP A 16 2.50 -1.50 5.50
C ASP A 16 2.94 -0.89 4.18
N CYS A 17 2.36 0.25 3.82
CA CYS A 17 2.78 1.01 2.67
C CYS A 17 4.22 1.44 2.85
N ALA A 18 5.06 1.11 1.87
CA ALA A 18 6.47 1.34 2.02
C ALA A 18 6.85 2.83 1.94
N ILE A 19 5.96 3.70 1.42
CA ILE A 19 6.11 5.17 1.39
C ILE A 19 5.69 5.80 2.72
N CYS A 20 4.40 5.69 3.11
CA CYS A 20 3.86 6.40 4.27
C CYS A 20 3.95 5.61 5.59
N LYS A 21 4.28 4.30 5.53
CA LYS A 21 4.38 3.39 6.67
C LYS A 21 3.05 3.07 7.38
N GLU A 22 1.93 3.47 6.78
CA GLU A 22 0.60 3.12 7.27
C GLU A 22 0.13 1.76 6.72
N PRO A 23 -0.76 1.05 7.44
CA PRO A 23 -1.33 -0.21 6.97
C PRO A 23 -1.99 -0.08 5.60
N LEU A 24 -1.80 -1.07 4.73
CA LEU A 24 -2.46 -1.11 3.40
C LEU A 24 -3.95 -1.48 3.45
N LEU A 25 -4.43 -1.90 4.62
CA LEU A 25 -5.84 -2.19 4.88
C LEU A 25 -6.49 -0.97 5.53
N VAL A 26 -7.33 -0.25 4.79
CA VAL A 26 -8.09 0.87 5.34
C VAL A 26 -9.47 0.37 5.79
N PRO A 27 -9.83 0.49 7.08
CA PRO A 27 -11.17 0.15 7.54
C PRO A 27 -12.19 1.13 6.93
N SER A 28 -13.24 0.65 6.28
CA SER A 28 -14.33 1.53 5.83
C SER A 28 -15.25 1.84 7.00
N SER A 29 -15.43 3.13 7.27
CA SER A 29 -16.37 3.64 8.26
C SER A 29 -17.79 3.73 7.72
N ASN A 30 -18.35 2.64 7.16
CA ASN A 30 -19.75 2.63 6.72
C ASN A 30 -20.60 1.74 7.65
N ASN A 31 -21.68 2.32 8.16
CA ASN A 31 -22.57 1.79 9.19
C ASN A 31 -23.14 0.38 8.86
N GLY A 32 -22.46 -0.68 9.30
CA GLY A 32 -23.07 -2.01 9.46
C GLY A 32 -22.34 -3.19 8.81
N GLN A 33 -21.30 -2.98 8.01
CA GLN A 33 -20.40 -4.06 7.56
C GLN A 33 -18.96 -3.55 7.48
N PRO A 34 -17.96 -4.32 7.95
CA PRO A 34 -16.56 -3.98 7.72
C PRO A 34 -16.25 -4.21 6.24
N SER A 35 -16.41 -3.19 5.39
CA SER A 35 -15.74 -3.19 4.09
C SER A 35 -14.33 -2.67 4.31
N TYR A 36 -13.32 -3.30 3.72
CA TYR A 36 -11.97 -2.74 3.68
C TYR A 36 -11.77 -2.15 2.29
N VAL A 37 -11.32 -0.90 2.19
CA VAL A 37 -10.90 -0.37 0.89
C VAL A 37 -9.49 -0.87 0.67
N ILE A 38 -9.35 -1.69 -0.36
CA ILE A 38 -8.08 -2.30 -0.74
C ILE A 38 -7.28 -1.27 -1.50
N ASP A 39 -6.12 -0.94 -0.95
CA ASP A 39 -5.15 -0.06 -1.57
C ASP A 39 -3.75 -0.71 -1.57
N ASP A 40 -3.66 -2.06 -1.55
CA ASP A 40 -2.39 -2.79 -1.65
C ASP A 40 -1.97 -3.01 -3.11
N VAL A 41 -0.93 -2.29 -3.52
CA VAL A 41 -0.27 -2.40 -4.81
C VAL A 41 1.13 -2.99 -4.63
N GLU A 42 1.33 -4.19 -5.17
CA GLU A 42 2.63 -4.88 -5.15
C GLU A 42 3.39 -4.63 -6.46
N PHE A 43 4.60 -4.09 -6.36
CA PHE A 43 5.54 -3.98 -7.48
C PHE A 43 6.28 -5.30 -7.72
N ARG A 44 6.90 -5.45 -8.89
CA ARG A 44 7.73 -6.62 -9.23
C ARG A 44 8.86 -6.87 -8.21
N CYS A 45 9.38 -5.81 -7.60
CA CYS A 45 10.38 -5.86 -6.54
C CYS A 45 9.83 -6.28 -5.16
N LYS A 46 8.56 -6.70 -5.09
CA LYS A 46 7.87 -7.16 -3.86
C LYS A 46 7.59 -6.09 -2.81
N HIS A 47 7.84 -4.82 -3.13
CA HIS A 47 7.44 -3.72 -2.27
C HIS A 47 5.96 -3.40 -2.48
N HIS A 48 5.30 -3.11 -1.37
CA HIS A 48 3.87 -2.87 -1.28
C HIS A 48 3.60 -1.39 -0.99
N PHE A 49 2.61 -0.81 -1.66
CA PHE A 49 2.30 0.61 -1.58
C PHE A 49 0.80 0.86 -1.72
N HIS A 50 0.34 1.98 -1.14
CA HIS A 50 -0.91 2.61 -1.51
C HIS A 50 -0.85 3.09 -2.96
N TRP A 51 -1.90 2.86 -3.75
CA TRP A 51 -2.05 3.43 -5.09
C TRP A 51 -1.90 4.95 -5.05
N SER A 52 -2.51 5.59 -4.05
CA SER A 52 -2.41 7.05 -3.84
C SER A 52 -0.97 7.51 -3.60
N CYS A 53 -0.20 6.78 -2.78
CA CYS A 53 1.20 7.11 -2.51
C CYS A 53 2.07 6.94 -3.76
N ILE A 54 1.80 5.95 -4.61
CA ILE A 54 2.51 5.79 -5.89
C ILE A 54 2.23 6.98 -6.80
N LEU A 55 0.97 7.40 -6.93
CA LEU A 55 0.58 8.54 -7.77
C LEU A 55 1.28 9.83 -7.30
N GLU A 56 1.25 10.13 -6.02
CA GLU A 56 1.92 11.31 -5.45
C GLU A 56 3.44 11.28 -5.68
N HIS A 57 4.06 10.11 -5.47
CA HIS A 57 5.48 9.92 -5.76
C HIS A 57 5.82 10.16 -7.23
N SER A 58 4.97 9.64 -8.14
CA SER A 58 5.14 9.74 -9.60
C SER A 58 4.98 11.17 -10.14
N ILE A 59 4.24 12.02 -9.43
CA ILE A 59 4.07 13.44 -9.75
C ILE A 59 5.34 14.21 -9.38
N SER A 60 6.04 13.79 -8.32
CA SER A 60 7.19 14.50 -7.76
C SER A 60 8.41 14.54 -8.69
N SER A 61 8.54 13.59 -9.62
CA SER A 61 9.67 13.53 -10.56
C SER A 61 9.41 12.57 -11.72
N HIS A 62 9.95 12.87 -12.90
CA HIS A 62 9.93 11.96 -14.05
C HIS A 62 10.66 10.63 -13.77
N ASP A 63 11.73 10.66 -12.96
CA ASP A 63 12.47 9.46 -12.54
C ASP A 63 11.65 8.59 -11.56
N ALA A 64 10.83 9.24 -10.73
CA ALA A 64 9.96 8.58 -9.76
C ALA A 64 8.81 7.78 -10.40
N ARG A 65 8.46 8.07 -11.66
CA ARG A 65 7.47 7.29 -12.43
C ARG A 65 7.98 5.90 -12.80
N ASN A 66 9.28 5.76 -12.96
CA ASN A 66 9.89 4.58 -13.54
C ASN A 66 10.67 3.76 -12.52
N ARG A 67 10.75 4.20 -11.27
CA ARG A 67 11.52 3.54 -10.21
C ARG A 67 10.72 3.35 -8.94
N CYS A 68 11.00 2.24 -8.26
CA CYS A 68 10.48 1.98 -6.93
C CYS A 68 11.03 3.00 -5.92
N ALA A 69 10.16 3.58 -5.10
CA ALA A 69 10.54 4.56 -4.08
C ALA A 69 11.54 4.01 -3.04
N LEU A 70 11.54 2.69 -2.79
CA LEU A 70 12.43 2.04 -1.82
C LEU A 70 13.74 1.57 -2.43
N CYS A 71 13.66 0.63 -3.36
CA CYS A 71 14.85 -0.05 -3.87
C CYS A 71 15.39 0.57 -5.16
N ARG A 72 14.74 1.62 -5.69
CA ARG A 72 15.11 2.31 -6.95
C ARG A 72 15.17 1.41 -8.19
N GLN A 73 14.75 0.15 -8.09
CA GLN A 73 14.62 -0.74 -9.22
C GLN A 73 13.56 -0.22 -10.19
N SER A 74 13.77 -0.48 -11.49
CA SER A 74 12.78 -0.18 -12.51
C SER A 74 11.46 -0.86 -12.18
N VAL A 75 10.37 -0.11 -12.25
CA VAL A 75 9.01 -0.64 -12.13
C VAL A 75 8.39 -0.94 -13.49
N LEU A 76 9.04 -0.48 -14.56
CA LEU A 76 8.69 -0.80 -15.92
C LEU A 76 9.27 -2.15 -16.32
N ASP A 77 8.53 -2.86 -17.16
CA ASP A 77 9.01 -4.08 -17.80
C ASP A 77 9.93 -3.79 -19.01
N SER A 78 10.33 -4.83 -19.74
CA SER A 78 11.18 -4.70 -20.94
C SER A 78 10.52 -3.97 -22.11
N GLN A 79 9.20 -3.79 -22.10
CA GLN A 79 8.44 -3.05 -23.09
C GLN A 79 8.13 -1.61 -22.64
N GLY A 80 8.51 -1.24 -21.41
CA GLY A 80 8.20 0.05 -20.83
C GLY A 80 6.83 0.12 -20.16
N GLU A 81 6.18 -1.03 -19.93
CA GLU A 81 4.85 -1.12 -19.31
C GLU A 81 4.96 -1.14 -17.78
N PHE A 82 4.10 -0.37 -17.11
CA PHE A 82 4.00 -0.34 -15.66
C PHE A 82 3.03 -1.42 -15.18
N ILE A 83 3.57 -2.57 -14.77
CA ILE A 83 2.79 -3.73 -14.35
C ILE A 83 2.80 -3.85 -12.83
N VAL A 84 1.61 -3.81 -12.24
CA VAL A 84 1.42 -3.95 -10.79
C VAL A 84 0.47 -5.11 -10.47
N LYS A 85 0.63 -5.71 -9.30
CA LYS A 85 -0.35 -6.66 -8.77
C LYS A 85 -1.20 -5.98 -7.71
N VAL A 86 -2.50 -5.94 -7.93
CA VAL A 86 -3.48 -5.49 -6.93
C VAL A 86 -3.96 -6.72 -6.17
N ARG A 87 -3.78 -6.75 -4.86
CA ARG A 87 -4.22 -7.87 -4.03
C ARG A 87 -5.56 -7.53 -3.38
N ASN A 88 -6.61 -8.24 -3.79
CA ASN A 88 -7.91 -8.23 -3.13
C ASN A 88 -8.04 -9.52 -2.30
N GLU A 89 -7.49 -9.53 -1.09
CA GLU A 89 -7.78 -10.60 -0.13
C GLU A 89 -8.90 -10.09 0.78
N GLY A 90 -10.12 -10.25 0.30
CA GLY A 90 -11.36 -10.15 1.08
C GLY A 90 -11.74 -11.47 1.73
#